data_AF-A0A7C7MI76-F1
#
_entry.id   AF-A0A7C7MI76-F1
#
_cell.length_a   1.000
_cell.length_b   1.000
_cell.length_c   1.000
_cell.angle_alpha   90.00
_cell.angle_beta   90.00
_cell.angle_gamma   90.00
#
_symmetry.space_group_name_H-M   'P 1'
#
loop_
_entity.id
_entity.type
_entity.pdbx_description
1 polymer ?
#
loop_
_entity_poly.entity_id
_entity_poly.type
_entity_poly.pdbx_seq_one_letter_code
_entity_poly.pdbx_strand_id
1 'polypeptide(L)'
;AVLPEYAIETVLAYTAGQSYKLNNFVFTNRVGYVSANVTGANRLLAGFGWPLIMLINMLKNNQLLNIKNNNKLELLVLGIGAISMIIASIIKFQPIFISFILIIIYLIYLFITSKKESTESEFVGISEYLANLPKLTRITTKRLLIIFSAVTIFIVSQPFVESLIHIGGKYGIDEYYLIQWLAPLASESPEIIIASLFAM
;
A
#
# COMPACT_ATOMS: atom_id res chain seq x y z
N ALA A 1 -4.60 -4.71 -4.00
CA ALA A 1 -5.05 -4.10 -2.74
C ALA A 1 -3.94 -4.26 -1.73
N VAL A 2 -3.29 -3.14 -1.41
CA VAL A 2 -2.12 -3.02 -0.53
C VAL A 2 -2.49 -3.09 0.97
N LEU A 3 -3.45 -3.96 1.33
CA LEU A 3 -3.95 -4.09 2.71
C LEU A 3 -2.85 -4.38 3.74
N PRO A 4 -1.85 -5.24 3.46
CA PRO A 4 -0.73 -5.43 4.37
C PRO A 4 0.02 -4.13 4.67
N GLU A 5 0.19 -3.27 3.67
CA GLU A 5 0.88 -1.99 3.80
C GLU A 5 0.13 -1.05 4.75
N TYR A 6 -1.17 -0.86 4.53
CA TYR A 6 -1.98 -0.03 5.44
C TYR A 6 -2.04 -0.59 6.87
N ALA A 7 -1.98 -1.91 7.04
CA ALA A 7 -1.92 -2.52 8.37
C ALA A 7 -0.58 -2.22 9.07
N ILE A 8 0.53 -2.26 8.34
CA ILE A 8 1.85 -1.86 8.82
C ILE A 8 1.89 -0.36 9.16
N GLU A 9 1.40 0.50 8.27
CA GLU A 9 1.29 1.95 8.51
C GLU A 9 0.47 2.26 9.77
N THR A 10 -0.64 1.55 9.97
CA THR A 10 -1.50 1.71 11.15
C THR A 10 -0.75 1.36 12.43
N VAL A 11 0.00 0.26 12.43
CA VAL A 11 0.85 -0.14 13.58
C VAL A 11 1.92 0.92 13.86
N LEU A 12 2.60 1.40 12.81
CA LEU A 12 3.64 2.42 12.95
C LEU A 12 3.07 3.72 13.51
N ALA A 13 1.95 4.21 12.97
CA ALA A 13 1.29 5.42 13.44
C ALA A 13 0.79 5.28 14.89
N TYR A 14 0.18 4.14 15.22
CA TYR A 14 -0.31 3.85 16.57
C TYR A 14 0.85 3.80 17.57
N THR A 15 1.91 3.06 17.28
CA THR A 15 3.06 2.93 18.19
C THR A 15 3.87 4.21 18.29
N ALA A 16 3.93 5.03 17.25
CA ALA A 16 4.51 6.38 17.30
C ALA A 16 3.74 7.28 18.28
N GLY A 17 2.40 7.30 18.21
CA GLY A 17 1.56 8.07 19.12
C GLY A 17 1.68 7.60 20.58
N GLN A 18 1.69 6.28 20.80
CA GLN A 18 1.90 5.70 22.13
C GLN A 18 3.29 6.05 22.69
N SER A 19 4.32 5.94 21.86
CA SER A 19 5.69 6.29 22.25
C SER A 19 5.82 7.77 22.61
N TYR A 20 5.22 8.67 21.82
CA TYR A 20 5.17 10.10 22.11
C TYR A 20 4.51 10.39 23.46
N LYS A 21 3.35 9.77 23.73
CA LYS A 21 2.63 9.93 25.00
C LYS A 21 3.44 9.39 26.20
N LEU A 22 4.03 8.21 26.07
CA LEU A 22 4.81 7.57 27.13
C LEU A 22 6.10 8.32 27.45
N ASN A 23 6.68 9.02 26.46
CA ASN A 23 7.90 9.81 26.62
C ASN A 23 7.62 11.30 26.90
N ASN A 24 6.59 11.61 27.68
CA ASN A 24 6.24 12.99 28.09
C ASN A 24 6.11 13.98 26.92
N PHE A 25 5.49 13.56 25.82
CA PHE A 25 5.29 14.38 24.62
C PHE A 25 6.62 14.79 23.94
N VAL A 26 7.63 13.92 24.03
CA VAL A 26 8.89 14.04 23.28
C VAL A 26 8.87 13.08 22.09
N PHE A 27 9.27 13.58 20.93
CA PHE A 27 9.36 12.75 19.72
C PHE A 27 10.43 11.68 19.86
N THR A 28 10.10 10.47 19.41
CA THR A 28 11.01 9.30 19.39
C THR A 28 11.23 8.83 17.96
N ASN A 29 12.20 7.94 17.74
CA ASN A 29 12.48 7.38 16.41
C ASN A 29 11.24 6.74 15.75
N ARG A 30 10.28 6.23 16.55
CA ARG A 30 9.02 5.67 16.05
C ARG A 30 8.19 6.66 15.23
N VAL A 31 8.32 7.96 15.49
CA VAL A 31 7.65 9.01 14.70
C VAL A 31 8.27 9.10 13.30
N GLY A 32 9.58 8.95 13.20
CA GLY A 32 10.30 8.88 11.92
C GLY A 32 9.93 7.64 11.10
N TYR A 33 9.63 6.52 11.76
CA TYR A 33 9.24 5.29 11.06
C TYR A 33 7.93 5.42 10.28
N VAL A 34 6.99 6.27 10.73
CA VAL A 34 5.74 6.53 10.00
C VAL A 34 6.03 7.14 8.63
N SER A 35 6.87 8.18 8.58
CA SER A 35 7.22 8.82 7.31
C SER A 35 8.16 7.95 6.48
N ALA A 36 9.04 7.17 7.11
CA ALA A 36 9.91 6.21 6.44
C ALA A 36 9.10 5.23 5.60
N ASN A 37 8.09 4.61 6.20
CA ASN A 37 7.26 3.61 5.53
C ASN A 37 6.44 4.20 4.38
N VAL A 38 5.66 5.27 4.66
CA VAL A 38 4.80 5.92 3.65
C VAL A 38 5.62 6.42 2.45
N THR A 39 6.77 7.06 2.69
CA THR A 39 7.62 7.56 1.60
C THR A 39 8.36 6.43 0.88
N GLY A 40 8.77 5.40 1.62
CA GLY A 40 9.38 4.19 1.12
C GLY A 40 8.49 3.43 0.14
N ALA A 41 7.26 3.13 0.54
CA ALA A 41 6.26 2.46 -0.28
C ALA A 41 5.99 3.21 -1.59
N ASN A 42 5.73 4.52 -1.51
CA ASN A 42 5.50 5.35 -2.69
C ASN A 42 6.72 5.38 -3.64
N ARG A 43 7.94 5.46 -3.10
CA ARG A 43 9.17 5.42 -3.91
C ARG A 43 9.41 4.05 -4.53
N LEU A 44 9.12 2.97 -3.81
CA LEU A 44 9.28 1.61 -4.32
C LEU A 44 8.26 1.33 -5.42
N LEU A 45 7.00 1.71 -5.25
CA LEU A 45 5.97 1.56 -6.28
C LEU A 45 6.33 2.34 -7.55
N ALA A 46 6.65 3.63 -7.43
CA ALA A 46 6.96 4.49 -8.58
C ALA A 46 8.33 4.19 -9.22
N GLY A 47 9.34 3.90 -8.39
CA GLY A 47 10.73 3.74 -8.82
C GLY A 47 11.14 2.31 -9.16
N PHE A 48 10.42 1.30 -8.65
CA PHE A 48 10.72 -0.11 -8.90
C PHE A 48 9.51 -0.87 -9.45
N GLY A 49 8.35 -0.79 -8.80
CA GLY A 49 7.14 -1.53 -9.18
C GLY A 49 6.69 -1.24 -10.61
N TRP A 50 6.37 0.01 -10.94
CA TRP A 50 5.92 0.38 -12.28
C TRP A 50 6.99 0.11 -13.36
N PRO A 51 8.26 0.53 -13.21
CA PRO A 51 9.29 0.22 -14.20
C PRO A 51 9.48 -1.28 -14.45
N LEU A 52 9.41 -2.11 -13.40
CA LEU A 52 9.51 -3.57 -13.53
C LEU A 52 8.36 -4.14 -14.37
N ILE A 53 7.12 -3.74 -14.07
CA ILE A 53 5.93 -4.19 -14.80
C ILE A 53 6.01 -3.76 -16.27
N MET A 54 6.41 -2.50 -16.53
CA MET A 54 6.59 -1.97 -17.88
C MET A 54 7.68 -2.72 -18.65
N LEU A 55 8.80 -3.04 -17.99
CA LEU A 55 9.91 -3.80 -18.57
C LEU A 55 9.46 -5.22 -18.95
N ILE A 56 8.73 -5.91 -18.07
CA ILE A 56 8.19 -7.25 -18.33
C ILE A 56 7.27 -7.22 -19.56
N ASN A 57 6.33 -6.28 -19.62
CA ASN A 57 5.44 -6.15 -20.78
C ASN A 57 6.22 -5.84 -22.07
N MET A 58 7.24 -4.96 -22.00
CA MET A 58 8.05 -4.64 -23.17
C MET A 58 8.80 -5.86 -23.69
N LEU A 59 9.37 -6.68 -22.80
CA LEU A 59 10.10 -7.90 -23.16
C LEU A 59 9.20 -9.02 -23.69
N LYS A 60 7.94 -9.10 -23.23
CA LYS A 60 6.99 -10.15 -23.62
C LYS A 60 6.20 -9.80 -24.87
N ASN A 61 5.71 -8.57 -24.95
CA ASN A 61 4.74 -8.15 -25.95
C ASN A 61 5.32 -7.22 -27.02
N ASN A 62 6.60 -6.81 -26.93
CA ASN A 62 7.27 -5.89 -27.87
C ASN A 62 6.48 -4.60 -28.17
N GLN A 63 5.60 -4.20 -27.26
CA GLN A 63 4.74 -3.03 -27.41
C GLN A 63 5.06 -2.02 -26.30
N LEU A 64 5.29 -0.78 -26.70
CA LEU A 64 5.19 0.35 -25.79
C LEU A 64 3.73 0.41 -25.33
N LEU A 65 3.50 0.35 -24.02
CA LEU A 65 2.17 0.46 -23.44
C LEU A 65 1.52 1.76 -23.93
N ASN A 66 0.54 1.64 -24.82
CA ASN A 66 -0.29 2.77 -25.21
C ASN A 66 -1.30 3.00 -24.08
N ILE A 67 -0.86 3.72 -23.05
CA ILE A 67 -1.71 4.12 -21.92
C ILE A 67 -2.77 5.06 -22.49
N LYS A 68 -3.89 4.49 -22.95
CA LYS A 68 -5.05 5.26 -23.42
C LYS A 68 -5.43 6.25 -22.32
N ASN A 69 -5.35 7.54 -22.66
CA ASN A 69 -5.41 8.70 -21.76
C ASN A 69 -6.79 8.91 -21.10
N ASN A 70 -7.17 8.05 -20.16
CA ASN A 70 -8.39 8.26 -19.36
C ASN A 70 -8.16 8.23 -17.84
N ASN A 71 -6.92 8.46 -17.41
CA ASN A 71 -6.52 8.46 -16.00
C ASN A 71 -6.43 9.88 -15.39
N LYS A 72 -7.17 10.85 -15.94
CA LYS A 72 -7.07 12.28 -15.54
C LYS A 72 -7.43 12.48 -14.06
N LEU A 73 -8.41 11.73 -13.58
CA LEU A 73 -8.85 11.80 -12.18
C LEU A 73 -7.75 11.28 -11.25
N GLU A 74 -7.15 10.14 -11.61
CA GLU A 74 -6.07 9.49 -10.90
C GLU A 74 -4.83 10.40 -10.84
N LEU A 75 -4.44 10.99 -11.97
CA LEU A 75 -3.35 11.98 -12.06
C LEU A 75 -3.61 13.22 -11.19
N LEU A 76 -4.84 13.73 -11.15
CA LEU A 76 -5.22 14.87 -10.33
C LEU A 76 -5.11 14.52 -8.83
N VAL A 77 -5.67 13.39 -8.41
CA VAL A 77 -5.61 12.94 -7.01
C VAL A 77 -4.16 12.69 -6.57
N LEU A 78 -3.35 12.06 -7.41
CA LEU A 78 -1.92 11.88 -7.18
C LEU A 78 -1.19 13.23 -7.06
N GLY A 79 -1.50 14.19 -7.94
CA GLY A 79 -0.94 15.54 -7.90
C GLY A 79 -1.26 16.27 -6.59
N ILE A 80 -2.51 16.20 -6.12
CA ILE A 80 -2.91 16.78 -4.83
C ILE A 80 -2.15 16.11 -3.68
N GLY A 81 -2.05 14.77 -3.68
CA GLY A 81 -1.27 14.02 -2.70
C GLY A 81 0.19 14.46 -2.66
N ALA A 82 0.84 14.54 -3.83
CA ALA A 82 2.23 14.98 -3.94
C ALA A 82 2.44 16.42 -3.43
N ILE A 83 1.56 17.35 -3.80
CA ILE A 83 1.61 18.74 -3.29
C ILE A 83 1.48 18.76 -1.77
N SER A 84 0.58 17.95 -1.20
CA SER A 84 0.41 17.87 0.25
C SER A 84 1.68 17.40 0.96
N MET A 85 2.41 16.42 0.38
CA MET A 85 3.68 15.94 0.92
C MET A 85 4.78 17.00 0.84
N ILE A 86 4.83 17.80 -0.25
CA ILE A 86 5.76 18.91 -0.38
C ILE A 86 5.50 19.97 0.69
N ILE A 87 4.23 20.36 0.88
CA ILE A 87 3.83 21.31 1.93
C ILE A 87 4.26 20.77 3.30
N ALA A 88 3.96 19.52 3.61
CA ALA A 88 4.31 18.87 4.87
C ALA A 88 5.82 18.85 5.12
N SER A 89 6.62 18.62 4.07
CA SER A 89 8.08 18.64 4.15
C SER A 89 8.63 20.04 4.43
N ILE A 90 8.03 21.09 3.83
CA ILE A 90 8.46 22.48 4.04
C ILE A 90 8.17 22.91 5.49
N ILE A 91 6.96 22.62 5.97
CA ILE A 91 6.54 22.98 7.34
C ILE A 91 7.02 21.99 8.41
N LYS A 92 7.69 20.89 8.00
CA LYS A 92 8.21 19.79 8.84
C LYS A 92 7.15 19.13 9.73
N PHE A 93 5.90 19.17 9.32
CA PHE A 93 4.76 18.67 10.08
C PHE A 93 3.60 18.35 9.14
N GLN A 94 2.78 17.37 9.48
CA GLN A 94 1.55 17.05 8.75
C GLN A 94 0.33 17.54 9.55
N PRO A 95 -0.34 18.63 9.14
CA PRO A 95 -1.55 19.09 9.80
C PRO A 95 -2.69 18.07 9.71
N ILE A 96 -3.38 17.85 10.83
CA ILE A 96 -4.53 16.93 10.91
C ILE A 96 -5.62 17.35 9.92
N PHE A 97 -5.86 18.65 9.77
CA PHE A 97 -6.83 19.19 8.83
C PHE A 97 -6.52 18.81 7.37
N ILE A 98 -5.25 18.86 6.95
CA ILE A 98 -4.84 18.44 5.60
C ILE A 98 -5.07 16.93 5.43
N SER A 99 -4.73 16.13 6.44
CA SER A 99 -4.95 14.68 6.42
C SER A 99 -6.43 14.33 6.28
N PHE A 100 -7.31 15.04 6.98
CA PHE A 100 -8.76 14.89 6.85
C PHE A 100 -9.26 15.21 5.44
N ILE A 101 -8.77 16.30 4.84
CA ILE A 101 -9.09 16.65 3.45
C ILE A 101 -8.64 15.56 2.47
N LEU A 102 -7.43 15.02 2.63
CA LEU A 102 -6.91 13.94 1.77
C LEU A 102 -7.78 12.69 1.85
N ILE A 103 -8.26 12.32 3.05
CA ILE A 103 -9.20 11.21 3.21
C ILE A 103 -10.50 11.48 2.45
N ILE A 104 -11.08 12.68 2.58
CA ILE A 104 -12.30 13.04 1.84
C ILE A 104 -12.08 12.95 0.33
N ILE A 105 -10.96 13.49 -0.17
CA ILE A 105 -10.61 13.42 -1.60
C ILE A 105 -10.49 11.97 -2.06
N TYR A 106 -9.85 11.11 -1.26
CA TYR A 106 -9.73 9.70 -1.57
C TYR A 106 -11.08 8.98 -1.57
N LEU A 107 -11.97 9.28 -0.62
CA LEU A 107 -13.33 8.72 -0.59
C LEU A 107 -14.18 9.18 -1.78
N ILE A 108 -14.07 10.46 -2.17
CA ILE A 108 -14.71 10.99 -3.39
C ILE A 108 -14.16 10.27 -4.63
N TYR A 109 -12.83 10.10 -4.70
CA TYR A 109 -12.18 9.35 -5.77
C TYR A 109 -12.72 7.92 -5.88
N LEU A 110 -12.83 7.19 -4.76
CA LEU A 110 -13.40 5.85 -4.73
C LEU A 110 -14.86 5.84 -5.19
N PHE A 111 -15.67 6.80 -4.75
CA PHE A 111 -17.07 6.92 -5.15
C PHE A 111 -17.27 7.22 -6.64
N ILE A 112 -16.42 8.07 -7.22
CA ILE A 112 -16.45 8.36 -8.65
C ILE A 112 -15.99 7.11 -9.44
N THR A 113 -14.92 6.46 -8.99
CA THR A 113 -14.33 5.30 -9.66
C THR A 113 -15.27 4.09 -9.60
N SER A 114 -16.02 3.89 -8.51
CA SER A 114 -16.97 2.77 -8.38
C SER A 114 -18.15 2.84 -9.36
N LYS A 115 -18.35 3.98 -10.04
CA LYS A 115 -19.41 4.18 -11.04
C LYS A 115 -18.93 3.97 -12.48
N LYS A 116 -17.62 3.84 -12.71
CA LYS A 116 -17.08 3.53 -14.04
C LYS A 116 -17.49 2.10 -14.41
N GLU A 117 -17.92 1.86 -15.65
CA GLU A 117 -18.23 0.52 -16.14
C GLU A 117 -17.01 -0.39 -15.97
N SER A 118 -17.17 -1.48 -15.22
CA SER A 118 -16.15 -2.52 -15.13
C SER A 118 -16.25 -3.40 -16.35
N THR A 119 -15.18 -3.46 -17.16
CA THR A 119 -15.01 -4.53 -18.14
C THR A 119 -15.10 -5.88 -17.42
N GLU A 120 -15.81 -6.86 -17.98
CA GLU A 120 -15.85 -8.20 -17.41
C GLU A 120 -14.42 -8.72 -17.26
N SER A 121 -13.99 -8.91 -16.02
CA SER A 121 -12.66 -9.42 -15.73
C SER A 121 -12.61 -10.88 -16.14
N GLU A 122 -11.68 -11.25 -17.02
CA GLU A 122 -11.35 -12.64 -17.25
C GLU A 122 -10.80 -13.22 -15.94
N PHE A 123 -11.53 -14.16 -15.35
CA PHE A 123 -11.04 -14.89 -14.19
C PHE A 123 -10.00 -15.90 -14.66
N VAL A 124 -8.85 -15.95 -13.97
CA VAL A 124 -7.77 -16.90 -14.27
C VAL A 124 -7.43 -17.70 -13.02
N GLY A 125 -7.23 -19.01 -13.19
CA GLY A 125 -6.71 -19.91 -12.15
C GLY A 125 -7.62 -20.03 -10.93
N ILE A 126 -7.10 -19.71 -9.74
CA ILE A 126 -7.84 -19.84 -8.47
C ILE A 126 -9.11 -18.97 -8.49
N SER A 127 -9.06 -17.79 -9.10
CA SER A 127 -10.21 -16.90 -9.20
C SER A 127 -11.34 -17.48 -10.05
N GLU A 128 -10.99 -18.19 -11.14
CA GLU A 128 -11.92 -18.88 -12.02
C GLU A 128 -12.55 -20.09 -11.33
N TYR A 129 -11.73 -20.90 -10.64
CA TYR A 129 -12.20 -22.03 -9.84
C TYR A 129 -13.24 -21.57 -8.81
N LEU A 130 -12.95 -20.49 -8.07
CA LEU A 130 -13.89 -19.93 -7.09
C LEU A 130 -15.15 -19.37 -7.76
N ALA A 131 -15.03 -18.77 -8.95
CA ALA A 131 -16.17 -18.24 -9.70
C ALA A 131 -17.15 -19.35 -10.13
N ASN A 132 -16.64 -20.54 -10.44
CA ASN A 132 -17.43 -21.68 -10.91
C ASN A 132 -18.10 -22.51 -9.79
N LEU A 133 -17.86 -22.18 -8.52
CA LEU A 133 -18.53 -22.85 -7.39
C LEU A 133 -20.05 -22.54 -7.35
N PRO A 134 -20.88 -23.47 -6.81
CA PRO A 134 -22.28 -23.20 -6.54
C PRO A 134 -22.46 -21.93 -5.69
N LYS A 135 -23.51 -21.14 -5.96
CA LYS A 135 -23.69 -19.78 -5.41
C LYS A 135 -23.43 -19.67 -3.90
N LEU A 136 -23.97 -20.60 -3.11
CA LEU A 136 -23.79 -20.61 -1.65
C LEU A 136 -22.34 -20.89 -1.26
N THR A 137 -21.72 -21.92 -1.84
CA THR A 137 -20.31 -22.27 -1.62
C THR A 137 -19.37 -21.13 -2.04
N ARG A 138 -19.65 -20.48 -3.18
CA ARG A 138 -18.88 -19.35 -3.68
C ARG A 138 -18.90 -18.16 -2.71
N ILE A 139 -20.10 -17.76 -2.26
CA ILE A 139 -20.25 -16.59 -1.36
C ILE A 139 -19.63 -16.88 0.00
N THR A 140 -19.84 -18.06 0.55
CA THR A 140 -19.28 -18.46 1.85
C THR A 140 -17.76 -18.55 1.79
N THR A 141 -17.20 -19.23 0.79
CA THR A 141 -15.74 -19.33 0.59
C THR A 141 -15.11 -17.96 0.41
N LYS A 142 -15.68 -17.08 -0.44
CA LYS A 142 -15.18 -15.71 -0.62
C LYS A 142 -15.18 -14.92 0.69
N ARG A 143 -16.27 -14.98 1.47
CA ARG A 143 -16.36 -14.28 2.76
C ARG A 143 -15.33 -14.81 3.76
N LEU A 144 -15.18 -16.13 3.85
CA LEU A 144 -14.20 -16.77 4.72
C LEU A 144 -12.78 -16.36 4.35
N LEU A 145 -12.42 -16.38 3.06
CA LEU A 145 -11.09 -15.97 2.59
C LEU A 145 -10.80 -14.49 2.90
N ILE A 146 -11.77 -13.60 2.72
CA ILE A 146 -11.63 -12.18 3.06
C ILE A 146 -11.41 -12.00 4.56
N ILE A 147 -12.27 -12.60 5.39
CA ILE A 147 -12.19 -12.47 6.85
C ILE A 147 -10.90 -13.08 7.37
N PHE A 148 -10.56 -14.30 6.94
CA PHE A 148 -9.34 -14.98 7.33
C PHE A 148 -8.09 -14.17 6.98
N SER A 149 -8.03 -13.65 5.75
CA SER A 149 -6.91 -12.80 5.31
C SER A 149 -6.82 -11.51 6.13
N ALA A 150 -7.94 -10.82 6.35
CA ALA A 150 -7.97 -9.57 7.12
C ALA A 150 -7.52 -9.79 8.57
N VAL A 151 -8.02 -10.85 9.23
CA VAL A 151 -7.64 -11.22 10.60
C VAL A 151 -6.15 -11.59 10.67
N THR A 152 -5.67 -12.38 9.70
CA THR A 152 -4.26 -12.78 9.64
C THR A 152 -3.35 -11.56 9.48
N ILE A 153 -3.66 -10.66 8.55
CA ILE A 153 -2.92 -9.41 8.33
C ILE A 153 -2.90 -8.57 9.61
N PHE A 154 -4.04 -8.42 10.27
CA PHE A 154 -4.16 -7.64 11.51
C PHE A 154 -3.32 -8.23 12.65
N ILE A 155 -3.33 -9.56 12.82
CA ILE A 155 -2.54 -10.23 13.87
C ILE A 155 -1.03 -10.15 13.56
N VAL A 156 -0.64 -10.25 12.29
CA VAL A 156 0.76 -10.36 11.88
C VAL A 156 1.44 -9.00 11.71
N SER A 157 0.70 -7.92 11.42
CA SER A 157 1.30 -6.61 11.13
C SER A 157 2.18 -6.07 12.27
N GLN A 158 1.74 -6.17 13.52
CA GLN A 158 2.51 -5.72 14.68
C GLN A 158 3.79 -6.54 14.91
N PRO A 159 3.74 -7.88 15.04
CA PRO A 159 4.96 -8.67 15.22
C PRO A 159 5.90 -8.56 14.02
N PHE A 160 5.39 -8.36 12.81
CA PHE A 160 6.22 -8.08 11.64
C PHE A 160 7.05 -6.80 11.81
N VAL A 161 6.41 -5.68 12.16
CA VAL A 161 7.08 -4.39 12.39
C VAL A 161 8.11 -4.50 13.52
N GLU A 162 7.73 -5.06 14.67
CA GLU A 162 8.65 -5.20 15.81
C GLU A 162 9.82 -6.14 15.49
N SER A 163 9.61 -7.16 14.65
CA SER A 163 10.70 -8.04 14.21
C SER A 163 11.71 -7.30 13.33
N LEU A 164 11.26 -6.42 12.44
CA LEU A 164 12.16 -5.59 11.64
C LEU A 164 13.01 -4.67 12.52
N ILE A 165 12.39 -3.99 13.49
CA ILE A 165 13.09 -3.13 14.46
C ILE A 165 14.09 -3.95 15.27
N HIS A 166 13.68 -5.11 15.78
CA HIS A 166 14.55 -5.99 16.57
C HIS A 166 15.75 -6.50 15.77
N ILE A 167 15.54 -6.91 14.51
CA ILE A 167 16.62 -7.33 13.61
C ILE A 167 17.58 -6.17 13.35
N GLY A 168 17.07 -4.96 13.11
CA GLY A 168 17.90 -3.77 12.93
C GLY A 168 18.82 -3.52 14.12
N GLY A 169 18.26 -3.46 15.33
CA GLY A 169 19.03 -3.29 16.56
C GLY A 169 20.04 -4.42 16.83
N LYS A 170 19.70 -5.68 16.49
CA LYS A 170 20.59 -6.83 16.69
C LYS A 170 21.79 -6.83 15.75
N TYR A 171 21.59 -6.45 14.48
CA TYR A 171 22.63 -6.51 13.45
C TYR A 171 23.28 -5.15 13.17
N GLY A 172 22.91 -4.10 13.91
CA GLY A 172 23.41 -2.74 13.70
C GLY A 172 22.96 -2.13 12.37
N ILE A 173 21.82 -2.59 11.83
CA ILE A 173 21.20 -2.01 10.63
C ILE A 173 20.20 -0.97 11.12
N ASP A 174 20.33 0.26 10.62
CA ASP A 174 19.39 1.34 10.96
C ASP A 174 17.96 0.94 10.59
N GLU A 175 17.08 0.93 11.60
CA GLU A 175 15.72 0.47 11.46
C GLU A 175 14.90 1.35 10.50
N TYR A 176 15.31 2.60 10.31
CA TYR A 176 14.69 3.50 9.35
C TYR A 176 14.76 2.92 7.94
N TYR A 177 15.89 2.35 7.52
CA TYR A 177 16.02 1.73 6.20
C TYR A 177 15.23 0.42 6.07
N LEU A 178 15.16 -0.38 7.14
CA LEU A 178 14.35 -1.60 7.14
C LEU A 178 12.87 -1.26 6.99
N ILE A 179 12.39 -0.24 7.69
CA ILE A 179 11.00 0.22 7.61
C ILE A 179 10.74 0.95 6.30
N GLN A 180 11.71 1.68 5.75
CA GLN A 180 11.53 2.39 4.48
C GLN A 180 11.54 1.47 3.27
N TRP A 181 12.37 0.42 3.25
CA TRP A 181 12.58 -0.37 2.04
C TRP A 181 12.13 -1.81 2.18
N LEU A 182 12.47 -2.47 3.28
CA LEU A 182 12.16 -3.88 3.44
C LEU A 182 10.69 -4.12 3.79
N ALA A 183 10.10 -3.28 4.66
CA ALA A 183 8.68 -3.40 4.99
C ALA A 183 7.78 -3.23 3.75
N PRO A 184 7.91 -2.16 2.94
CA PRO A 184 7.08 -1.98 1.76
C PRO A 184 7.37 -3.02 0.67
N LEU A 185 8.63 -3.44 0.52
CA LEU A 185 8.96 -4.49 -0.43
C LEU A 185 8.20 -5.77 -0.10
N ALA A 186 8.16 -6.17 1.18
CA ALA A 186 7.47 -7.39 1.61
C ALA A 186 5.94 -7.26 1.50
N SER A 187 5.37 -6.14 1.92
CA SER A 187 3.91 -5.90 1.94
C SER A 187 3.32 -5.70 0.54
N GLU A 188 4.08 -5.10 -0.38
CA GLU A 188 3.68 -4.81 -1.77
C GLU A 188 4.01 -5.96 -2.74
N SER A 189 4.93 -6.86 -2.38
CA SER A 189 5.36 -7.99 -3.22
C SER A 189 4.20 -8.79 -3.83
N PRO A 190 3.15 -9.19 -3.07
CA PRO A 190 2.03 -9.93 -3.64
C PRO A 190 1.34 -9.18 -4.79
N GLU A 191 1.19 -7.86 -4.66
CA GLU A 191 0.57 -7.01 -5.69
C GLU A 191 1.47 -6.87 -6.91
N ILE A 192 2.76 -6.63 -6.70
CA ILE A 192 3.75 -6.54 -7.77
C ILE A 192 3.84 -7.85 -8.57
N ILE A 193 3.79 -9.01 -7.89
CA ILE A 193 3.81 -10.32 -8.54
C ILE A 193 2.57 -10.52 -9.41
N ILE A 194 1.38 -10.23 -8.87
CA ILE A 194 0.11 -10.36 -9.61
C ILE A 194 0.10 -9.42 -10.83
N ALA A 195 0.48 -8.16 -10.65
CA ALA A 195 0.57 -7.20 -11.76
C ALA A 195 1.58 -7.62 -12.82
N SER A 196 2.72 -8.19 -12.41
CA SER A 196 3.73 -8.73 -13.31
C SER A 196 3.22 -9.93 -14.11
N LEU A 197 2.42 -10.81 -13.50
CA LEU A 197 1.79 -11.94 -14.20
C LEU A 197 0.79 -11.49 -15.26
N PHE A 198 0.00 -10.45 -14.99
CA PHE A 198 -0.93 -9.88 -15.98
C PHE A 198 -0.25 -9.05 -17.08
N ALA A 199 0.98 -8.62 -16.85
CA ALA A 199 1.76 -7.86 -17.82
C ALA A 199 2.52 -8.75 -18.82
N MET A 200 2.61 -10.07 -18.56
CA MET A 200 3.16 -11.05 -19.50
C MET A 200 2.13 -11.42 -20.57
#